data_AF-A0A2W4UPS1-F1
#
_entry.id   AF-A0A2W4UPS1-F1
#
_cell.length_a   1.000
_cell.length_b   1.000
_cell.length_c   1.000
_cell.angle_alpha   90.00
_cell.angle_beta   90.00
_cell.angle_gamma   90.00
#
_symmetry.space_group_name_H-M   'P 1'
#
loop_
_entity.id
_entity.type
_entity.pdbx_description
1 polymer ?
#
loop_
_entity_poly.entity_id
_entity_poly.type
_entity_poly.pdbx_seq_one_letter_code
_entity_poly.pdbx_strand_id
1 'polypeptide(L)'
;MAPANELSAYYRQLHLQTGATSQTVDEAYFKLRAQKIRENARQDLAALKIARDQIKAHLQTIGHQSAIASDVSPSADSEMTPIAALGTALKQLGLTTQIRLQEKTLHVGIRVDAATDPGVIKGQVYQFLSGENLGTYGLDAVETVRLYGLDKNSKTSRQVIWKKAFPLPRLHLTEADAQGKRIL
;
A
#
# COMPACT_ATOMS: atom_id res chain seq x y z
N MET A 1 27.75 -11.35 9.87
CA MET A 1 28.11 -11.83 8.51
C MET A 1 27.75 -13.32 8.44
N ALA A 2 27.12 -13.87 7.40
CA ALA A 2 26.89 -13.36 6.05
C ALA A 2 25.54 -13.85 5.45
N PRO A 3 24.71 -12.96 4.87
CA PRO A 3 23.50 -13.34 4.10
C PRO A 3 23.68 -13.32 2.56
N ALA A 4 24.74 -12.69 2.05
CA ALA A 4 24.90 -12.42 0.60
C ALA A 4 25.16 -13.67 -0.26
N ASN A 5 25.75 -14.72 0.33
CA ASN A 5 26.19 -15.90 -0.43
C ASN A 5 25.03 -16.87 -0.75
N GLU A 6 24.13 -17.10 0.21
CA GLU A 6 22.93 -17.94 0.01
C GLU A 6 21.99 -17.35 -1.05
N LEU A 7 21.84 -16.03 -1.04
CA LEU A 7 21.01 -15.31 -2.01
C LEU A 7 21.52 -15.45 -3.44
N SER A 8 22.84 -15.38 -3.62
CA SER A 8 23.51 -15.65 -4.89
C SER A 8 23.29 -17.10 -5.35
N ALA A 9 23.21 -18.06 -4.42
CA ALA A 9 22.85 -19.44 -4.74
C ALA A 9 21.39 -19.58 -5.21
N TYR A 10 20.42 -18.90 -4.58
CA TYR A 10 19.03 -18.89 -5.06
C TYR A 10 18.87 -18.28 -6.46
N TYR A 11 19.60 -17.20 -6.77
CA TYR A 11 19.60 -16.62 -8.12
C TYR A 11 20.15 -17.62 -9.15
N ARG A 12 21.26 -18.29 -8.85
CA ARG A 12 21.82 -19.36 -9.71
C ARG A 12 20.85 -20.53 -9.87
N GLN A 13 20.13 -20.91 -8.82
CA GLN A 13 19.13 -22.00 -8.87
C GLN A 13 17.93 -21.68 -9.76
N LEU A 14 17.59 -20.40 -9.95
CA LEU A 14 16.60 -19.93 -10.94
C LEU A 14 17.22 -19.57 -12.30
N HIS A 15 18.51 -19.84 -12.51
CA HIS A 15 19.26 -19.45 -13.72
C HIS A 15 19.19 -17.94 -14.02
N LEU A 16 19.15 -17.11 -12.96
CA LEU A 16 19.05 -15.66 -13.04
C LEU A 16 20.34 -14.97 -12.58
N GLN A 17 20.54 -13.75 -13.10
CA GLN A 17 21.55 -12.83 -12.59
C GLN A 17 21.07 -12.18 -11.28
N THR A 18 22.01 -11.92 -10.38
CA THR A 18 21.79 -11.17 -9.14
C THR A 18 21.29 -9.77 -9.45
N GLY A 19 20.15 -9.38 -8.89
CA GLY A 19 19.49 -8.08 -9.18
C GLY A 19 18.35 -8.15 -10.21
N ALA A 20 18.00 -9.34 -10.71
CA ALA A 20 16.82 -9.52 -11.55
C ALA A 20 15.52 -9.05 -10.84
N THR A 21 14.60 -8.45 -11.59
CA THR A 21 13.37 -7.89 -11.02
C THR A 21 12.42 -8.98 -10.49
N SER A 22 11.51 -8.61 -9.60
CA SER A 22 10.53 -9.54 -9.02
C SER A 22 9.60 -10.19 -10.06
N GLN A 23 9.37 -9.51 -11.19
CA GLN A 23 8.67 -10.06 -12.35
C GLN A 23 9.54 -11.10 -13.08
N THR A 24 10.80 -10.78 -13.36
CA THR A 24 11.76 -11.71 -14.01
C THR A 24 11.96 -12.99 -13.18
N VAL A 25 11.96 -12.87 -11.85
CA VAL A 25 12.01 -14.00 -10.90
C VAL A 25 10.77 -14.89 -10.99
N ASP A 26 9.57 -14.31 -11.12
CA ASP A 26 8.33 -15.06 -11.32
C ASP A 26 8.32 -15.78 -12.68
N GLU A 27 8.71 -15.10 -13.77
CA GLU A 27 8.77 -15.67 -15.12
C GLU A 27 9.76 -16.85 -15.21
N ALA A 28 10.95 -16.72 -14.61
CA ALA A 28 11.93 -17.81 -14.57
C ALA A 28 11.43 -19.00 -13.76
N TYR A 29 10.82 -18.76 -12.59
CA TYR A 29 10.20 -19.81 -11.78
C TYR A 29 9.09 -20.54 -12.54
N PHE A 30 8.22 -19.84 -13.27
CA PHE A 30 7.16 -20.51 -14.05
C PHE A 30 7.72 -21.34 -15.21
N LYS A 31 8.76 -20.85 -15.92
CA LYS A 31 9.45 -21.61 -16.98
C LYS A 31 10.11 -22.87 -16.43
N LEU A 32 10.93 -22.76 -15.38
CA LEU A 32 11.59 -23.88 -14.72
C LEU A 32 10.60 -24.89 -14.13
N ARG A 33 9.51 -24.41 -13.51
CA ARG A 33 8.43 -25.27 -13.00
C ARG A 33 7.74 -26.05 -14.12
N ALA A 34 7.43 -25.42 -15.25
CA ALA A 34 6.83 -26.09 -16.40
C ALA A 34 7.78 -27.16 -16.99
N GLN A 35 9.08 -26.86 -17.05
CA GLN A 35 10.10 -27.82 -17.48
C GLN A 35 10.22 -29.01 -16.51
N LYS A 36 10.38 -28.77 -15.21
CA LYS A 36 10.51 -29.83 -14.19
C LYS A 36 9.27 -30.72 -14.05
N ILE A 37 8.08 -30.19 -14.37
CA ILE A 37 6.85 -31.00 -14.46
C ILE A 37 6.90 -31.95 -15.66
N ARG A 38 7.44 -31.53 -16.82
CA ARG A 38 7.61 -32.38 -18.01
C ARG A 38 8.70 -33.44 -17.81
N GLU A 39 9.78 -33.09 -17.12
CA GLU A 39 10.86 -34.00 -16.71
C GLU A 39 10.46 -34.94 -15.54
N ASN A 40 9.23 -34.81 -15.04
CA ASN A 40 8.69 -35.51 -13.86
C ASN A 40 9.50 -35.35 -12.55
N ALA A 41 10.45 -34.41 -12.53
CA ALA A 41 11.29 -34.03 -11.39
C ALA A 41 10.51 -33.16 -10.38
N ARG A 42 9.39 -33.70 -9.87
CA ARG A 42 8.44 -32.96 -9.01
C ARG A 42 9.01 -32.62 -7.63
N GLN A 43 10.05 -33.32 -7.18
CA GLN A 43 10.72 -33.07 -5.91
C GLN A 43 11.47 -31.72 -5.90
N ASP A 44 12.05 -31.32 -7.03
CA ASP A 44 12.77 -30.05 -7.19
C ASP A 44 11.86 -28.81 -7.08
N LEU A 45 10.54 -28.98 -7.27
CA LEU A 45 9.58 -27.88 -7.28
C LEU A 45 9.48 -27.17 -5.91
N ALA A 46 9.70 -27.90 -4.82
CA ALA A 46 9.75 -27.31 -3.48
C ALA A 46 10.95 -26.37 -3.32
N ALA A 47 12.13 -26.80 -3.79
CA ALA A 47 13.36 -26.01 -3.73
C ALA A 47 13.27 -24.76 -4.64
N LEU A 48 12.73 -24.89 -5.86
CA LEU A 48 12.47 -23.76 -6.75
C LEU A 48 11.50 -22.74 -6.14
N LYS A 49 10.47 -23.20 -5.41
CA LYS A 49 9.54 -22.32 -4.72
C LYS A 49 10.23 -21.56 -3.57
N ILE A 50 11.03 -22.27 -2.76
CA ILE A 50 11.80 -21.65 -1.67
C ILE A 50 12.76 -20.58 -2.21
N ALA A 51 13.51 -20.88 -3.27
CA ALA A 51 14.42 -19.92 -3.91
C ALA A 51 13.69 -18.65 -4.39
N ARG A 52 12.55 -18.83 -5.07
CA ARG A 52 11.69 -17.72 -5.53
C ARG A 52 11.14 -16.89 -4.38
N ASP A 53 10.60 -17.54 -3.34
CA ASP A 53 9.99 -16.84 -2.21
C ASP A 53 11.08 -16.08 -1.39
N GLN A 54 12.29 -16.64 -1.24
CA GLN A 54 13.44 -15.96 -0.61
C GLN A 54 13.95 -14.76 -1.42
N ILE A 55 14.11 -14.90 -2.75
CA ILE A 55 14.50 -13.77 -3.61
C ILE A 55 13.44 -12.66 -3.56
N LYS A 56 12.15 -13.00 -3.58
CA LYS A 56 11.07 -12.00 -3.49
C LYS A 56 11.01 -11.33 -2.13
N ALA A 57 11.24 -12.05 -1.04
CA ALA A 57 11.42 -11.46 0.29
C ALA A 57 12.61 -10.48 0.29
N HIS A 58 13.75 -10.86 -0.29
CA HIS A 58 14.90 -9.95 -0.37
C HIS A 58 14.64 -8.73 -1.26
N LEU A 59 14.00 -8.88 -2.42
CA LEU A 59 13.65 -7.75 -3.29
C LEU A 59 12.63 -6.80 -2.64
N GLN A 60 11.72 -7.31 -1.79
CA GLN A 60 10.86 -6.47 -0.96
C GLN A 60 11.66 -5.77 0.15
N THR A 61 12.58 -6.49 0.79
CA THR A 61 13.49 -5.90 1.80
C THR A 61 14.45 -4.88 1.20
N ILE A 62 14.95 -5.04 -0.03
CA ILE A 62 15.72 -4.02 -0.76
C ILE A 62 14.80 -2.90 -1.24
N GLY A 63 13.58 -3.19 -1.70
CA GLY A 63 12.59 -2.16 -2.04
C GLY A 63 12.15 -1.32 -0.84
N HIS A 64 12.39 -1.79 0.39
CA HIS A 64 12.25 -1.00 1.61
C HIS A 64 13.60 -0.42 2.07
N GLN A 65 14.70 -1.17 2.04
CA GLN A 65 16.03 -0.68 2.45
C GLN A 65 16.61 0.35 1.48
N SER A 66 16.26 0.36 0.20
CA SER A 66 16.62 1.44 -0.74
C SER A 66 15.74 2.68 -0.56
N ALA A 67 14.72 2.62 0.31
CA ALA A 67 14.01 3.78 0.87
C ALA A 67 14.46 4.09 2.32
N ILE A 68 15.49 3.39 2.83
CA ILE A 68 16.11 3.60 4.17
C ILE A 68 17.63 3.88 4.05
N ALA A 69 18.26 3.54 2.92
CA ALA A 69 19.67 3.76 2.60
C ALA A 69 19.93 5.11 1.89
N SER A 70 19.01 6.05 2.07
CA SER A 70 19.26 7.48 1.96
C SER A 70 18.53 8.18 3.10
N ASP A 71 18.88 7.85 4.34
CA ASP A 71 19.27 8.86 5.33
C ASP A 71 19.89 8.22 6.59
N VAL A 72 21.18 8.50 6.83
CA VAL A 72 21.75 8.54 8.19
C VAL A 72 22.65 9.77 8.29
N SER A 73 22.05 10.95 8.08
CA SER A 73 22.39 12.13 8.86
C SER A 73 21.47 12.17 10.09
N PRO A 74 21.98 12.45 11.29
CA PRO A 74 21.13 12.62 12.47
C PRO A 74 20.45 14.00 12.45
N SER A 75 19.37 14.11 11.68
CA SER A 75 18.41 15.21 11.73
C SER A 75 17.03 14.59 11.93
N ALA A 76 16.50 14.45 13.15
CA ALA A 76 16.04 15.57 13.96
C ALA A 76 15.01 16.50 13.28
N ASP A 77 14.44 16.11 12.13
CA ASP A 77 13.18 16.66 11.62
C ASP A 77 12.47 15.60 10.78
N SER A 78 11.50 14.90 11.39
CA SER A 78 10.65 13.97 10.64
C SER A 78 9.61 14.77 9.87
N GLU A 79 9.90 15.07 8.60
CA GLU A 79 8.90 15.51 7.62
C GLU A 79 7.86 14.41 7.43
N MET A 80 6.88 14.40 8.33
CA MET A 80 5.77 13.48 8.40
C MET A 80 4.89 13.72 7.18
N THR A 81 5.11 12.92 6.12
CA THR A 81 4.38 13.09 4.85
C THR A 81 2.88 13.27 5.11
N PRO A 82 2.21 14.23 4.47
CA PRO A 82 0.82 14.59 4.82
C PRO A 82 -0.14 13.40 4.89
N ILE A 83 0.01 12.40 4.00
CA ILE A 83 -0.79 11.17 3.99
C ILE A 83 -0.52 10.26 5.21
N ALA A 84 0.69 10.26 5.77
CA ALA A 84 1.01 9.52 7.00
C ALA A 84 0.39 10.17 8.24
N ALA A 85 0.26 11.52 8.26
CA ALA A 85 -0.49 12.22 9.29
C ALA A 85 -1.99 11.86 9.26
N LEU A 86 -2.59 11.85 8.06
CA LEU A 86 -3.97 11.38 7.86
C LEU A 86 -4.16 9.93 8.34
N GLY A 87 -3.22 9.05 8.02
CA GLY A 87 -3.23 7.65 8.48
C GLY A 87 -3.10 7.50 10.00
N THR A 88 -2.46 8.46 10.67
CA THR A 88 -2.32 8.49 12.12
C THR A 88 -3.60 8.98 12.79
N ALA A 89 -4.21 10.06 12.30
CA ALA A 89 -5.48 10.58 12.80
C ALA A 89 -6.64 9.56 12.63
N LEU A 90 -6.79 8.96 11.46
CA LEU A 90 -7.77 7.90 11.21
C LEU A 90 -7.46 6.57 11.97
N LYS A 91 -6.24 6.41 12.51
CA LYS A 91 -5.90 5.30 13.42
C LYS A 91 -6.27 5.63 14.88
N GLN A 92 -6.20 6.89 15.31
CA GLN A 92 -6.70 7.33 16.62
C GLN A 92 -8.22 7.14 16.73
N LEU A 93 -8.96 7.29 15.62
CA LEU A 93 -10.38 6.91 15.51
C LEU A 93 -10.65 5.39 15.52
N GLY A 94 -9.61 4.55 15.60
CA GLY A 94 -9.72 3.08 15.63
C GLY A 94 -9.93 2.41 14.28
N LEU A 95 -9.90 3.15 13.16
CA LEU A 95 -10.42 2.66 11.87
C LEU A 95 -9.36 2.07 10.91
N THR A 96 -8.06 2.36 11.06
CA THR A 96 -7.15 2.33 9.89
C THR A 96 -6.05 1.27 9.93
N THR A 97 -5.86 0.57 8.81
CA THR A 97 -4.69 -0.32 8.62
C THR A 97 -3.99 -0.22 7.25
N GLN A 98 -4.54 0.52 6.28
CA GLN A 98 -3.78 0.92 5.07
C GLN A 98 -4.43 2.15 4.42
N ILE A 99 -3.64 3.19 4.13
CA ILE A 99 -4.04 4.31 3.27
C ILE A 99 -3.10 4.35 2.07
N ARG A 100 -3.65 4.61 0.88
CA ARG A 100 -2.88 4.87 -0.34
C ARG A 100 -3.58 5.95 -1.15
N LEU A 101 -2.82 6.95 -1.60
CA LEU A 101 -3.25 7.83 -2.68
C LEU A 101 -2.88 7.17 -4.01
N GLN A 102 -3.83 7.09 -4.94
CA GLN A 102 -3.58 6.70 -6.31
C GLN A 102 -4.31 7.68 -7.24
N GLU A 103 -3.56 8.38 -8.08
CA GLU A 103 -4.08 9.45 -8.95
C GLU A 103 -4.87 10.47 -8.11
N LYS A 104 -6.17 10.62 -8.38
CA LYS A 104 -7.10 11.49 -7.64
C LYS A 104 -8.02 10.73 -6.67
N THR A 105 -7.68 9.49 -6.34
CA THR A 105 -8.49 8.62 -5.48
C THR A 105 -7.74 8.26 -4.20
N LEU A 106 -8.37 8.55 -3.05
CA LEU A 106 -7.90 8.10 -1.74
C LEU A 106 -8.44 6.70 -1.45
N HIS A 107 -7.56 5.70 -1.38
CA HIS A 107 -7.89 4.32 -1.01
C HIS A 107 -7.65 4.09 0.49
N VAL A 108 -8.68 3.69 1.23
CA VAL A 108 -8.62 3.45 2.67
C VAL A 108 -9.07 2.01 2.99
N GLY A 109 -8.16 1.23 3.54
CA GLY A 109 -8.37 -0.14 4.04
C GLY A 109 -8.59 -0.15 5.55
N ILE A 110 -9.80 -0.57 5.93
CA ILE A 110 -10.31 -0.58 7.31
C ILE A 110 -10.48 -2.04 7.71
N ARG A 111 -9.84 -2.48 8.80
CA ARG A 111 -10.09 -3.83 9.33
C ARG A 111 -11.43 -3.82 10.05
N VAL A 112 -12.32 -4.70 9.64
CA VAL A 112 -13.69 -4.77 10.13
C VAL A 112 -14.11 -6.21 10.37
N ASP A 113 -15.13 -6.35 11.20
CA ASP A 113 -15.82 -7.62 11.39
C ASP A 113 -16.85 -7.80 10.28
N ALA A 114 -17.24 -9.04 9.98
CA ALA A 114 -18.31 -9.31 9.03
C ALA A 114 -19.67 -8.69 9.45
N ALA A 115 -19.82 -8.33 10.73
CA ALA A 115 -21.00 -7.65 11.28
C ALA A 115 -20.91 -6.11 11.26
N THR A 116 -19.79 -5.51 10.84
CA THR A 116 -19.64 -4.04 10.84
C THR A 116 -20.39 -3.41 9.66
N ASP A 117 -21.32 -2.50 9.95
CA ASP A 117 -22.08 -1.78 8.93
C ASP A 117 -21.17 -0.81 8.12
N PRO A 118 -21.03 -0.98 6.79
CA PRO A 118 -20.26 -0.08 5.94
C PRO A 118 -20.80 1.36 5.89
N GLY A 119 -22.07 1.58 6.22
CA GLY A 119 -22.70 2.89 6.32
C GLY A 119 -22.18 3.71 7.50
N VAL A 120 -22.04 3.09 8.68
CA VAL A 120 -21.48 3.73 9.88
C VAL A 120 -20.03 4.14 9.64
N ILE A 121 -19.22 3.23 9.10
CA ILE A 121 -17.82 3.48 8.79
C ILE A 121 -17.67 4.56 7.70
N LYS A 122 -18.52 4.55 6.66
CA LYS A 122 -18.59 5.65 5.68
C LYS A 122 -18.91 6.98 6.37
N GLY A 123 -19.90 7.02 7.25
CA GLY A 123 -20.31 8.23 7.97
C GLY A 123 -19.17 8.81 8.80
N GLN A 124 -18.49 7.99 9.59
CA GLN A 124 -17.34 8.40 10.40
C GLN A 124 -16.18 8.96 9.57
N VAL A 125 -15.78 8.27 8.49
CA VAL A 125 -14.70 8.76 7.61
C VAL A 125 -15.12 10.02 6.87
N TYR A 126 -16.37 10.11 6.40
CA TYR A 126 -16.88 11.32 5.75
C TYR A 126 -16.92 12.51 6.71
N GLN A 127 -17.41 12.33 7.95
CA GLN A 127 -17.46 13.37 8.97
C GLN A 127 -16.06 13.86 9.34
N PHE A 128 -15.10 12.94 9.54
CA PHE A 128 -13.71 13.30 9.80
C PHE A 128 -13.12 14.12 8.63
N LEU A 129 -13.23 13.63 7.39
CA LEU A 129 -12.72 14.35 6.21
C LEU A 129 -13.45 15.67 5.92
N SER A 130 -14.67 15.86 6.45
CA SER A 130 -15.42 17.12 6.33
C SER A 130 -15.02 18.17 7.36
N GLY A 131 -14.49 17.75 8.52
CA GLY A 131 -14.05 18.64 9.59
C GLY A 131 -12.59 19.06 9.51
N GLU A 132 -11.82 18.43 8.61
CA GLU A 132 -10.37 18.58 8.49
C GLU A 132 -9.97 19.43 7.28
N ASN A 133 -8.84 20.15 7.40
CA ASN A 133 -8.26 20.83 6.24
C ASN A 133 -7.51 19.82 5.36
N LEU A 134 -8.18 19.42 4.28
CA LEU A 134 -7.69 18.41 3.33
C LEU A 134 -6.35 18.80 2.67
N GLY A 135 -6.04 20.09 2.54
CA GLY A 135 -4.76 20.57 2.01
C GLY A 135 -3.59 20.32 2.97
N THR A 136 -3.83 20.34 4.28
CA THR A 136 -2.85 19.92 5.30
C THR A 136 -2.45 18.45 5.17
N TYR A 137 -3.27 17.65 4.47
CA TYR A 137 -3.01 16.24 4.15
C TYR A 137 -2.58 15.98 2.69
N GLY A 138 -2.37 17.04 1.89
CA GLY A 138 -2.02 16.95 0.47
C GLY A 138 -3.11 16.30 -0.39
N LEU A 139 -4.38 16.44 0.02
CA LEU A 139 -5.53 15.82 -0.63
C LEU A 139 -6.27 16.77 -1.59
N ASP A 140 -5.72 17.94 -1.92
CA ASP A 140 -6.36 18.98 -2.74
C ASP A 140 -6.77 18.47 -4.14
N ALA A 141 -5.96 17.57 -4.70
CA ALA A 141 -6.21 16.91 -5.98
C ALA A 141 -7.14 15.68 -5.88
N VAL A 142 -7.58 15.29 -4.67
CA VAL A 142 -8.44 14.12 -4.46
C VAL A 142 -9.90 14.46 -4.70
N GLU A 143 -10.54 13.64 -5.52
CA GLU A 143 -11.95 13.81 -5.91
C GLU A 143 -12.83 12.72 -5.30
N THR A 144 -12.27 11.52 -5.09
CA THR A 144 -13.02 10.34 -4.64
C THR A 144 -12.29 9.61 -3.51
N VAL A 145 -13.05 9.18 -2.51
CA VAL A 145 -12.61 8.23 -1.48
C VAL A 145 -13.15 6.84 -1.79
N ARG A 146 -12.30 5.81 -1.73
CA ARG A 146 -12.66 4.40 -1.81
C ARG A 146 -12.35 3.71 -0.49
N LEU A 147 -13.40 3.34 0.25
CA LEU A 147 -13.29 2.52 1.44
C LEU A 147 -13.36 1.03 1.09
N TYR A 148 -12.53 0.25 1.77
CA TYR A 148 -12.47 -1.20 1.68
C TYR A 148 -12.55 -1.78 3.09
N GLY A 149 -13.61 -2.55 3.36
CA GLY A 149 -13.71 -3.38 4.56
C GLY A 149 -12.88 -4.63 4.38
N LEU A 150 -11.80 -4.75 5.15
CA LEU A 150 -10.88 -5.89 5.16
C LEU A 150 -11.23 -6.82 6.32
N ASP A 151 -11.38 -8.11 6.05
CA ASP A 151 -11.64 -9.11 7.09
C ASP A 151 -10.49 -9.18 8.11
N LYS A 152 -10.79 -8.98 9.40
CA LYS A 152 -9.82 -9.14 10.49
C LYS A 152 -9.34 -10.58 10.66
N ASN A 153 -10.15 -11.58 10.29
CA ASN A 153 -9.88 -12.99 10.53
C ASN A 153 -9.10 -13.66 9.38
N SER A 154 -8.95 -12.98 8.25
CA SER A 154 -8.26 -13.53 7.08
C SER A 154 -6.76 -13.63 7.31
N LYS A 155 -6.26 -14.87 7.49
CA LYS A 155 -4.83 -15.19 7.65
C LYS A 155 -3.95 -14.67 6.51
N THR A 156 -4.54 -14.40 5.35
CA THR A 156 -3.95 -13.68 4.21
C THR A 156 -4.59 -12.31 4.10
N SER A 157 -4.02 -11.30 4.77
CA SER A 157 -4.59 -10.00 5.19
C SER A 157 -5.10 -9.04 4.10
N ARG A 158 -5.94 -9.51 3.16
CA ARG A 158 -6.44 -8.77 1.99
C ARG A 158 -7.85 -9.18 1.52
N GLN A 159 -8.57 -10.03 2.25
CA GLN A 159 -9.93 -10.38 1.85
C GLN A 159 -10.86 -9.18 2.08
N VAL A 160 -11.31 -8.57 0.97
CA VAL A 160 -12.25 -7.45 0.98
C VAL A 160 -13.66 -8.01 1.15
N ILE A 161 -14.30 -7.72 2.29
CA ILE A 161 -15.70 -8.07 2.56
C ILE A 161 -16.64 -7.12 1.80
N TRP A 162 -16.30 -5.83 1.78
CA TRP A 162 -17.10 -4.81 1.08
C TRP A 162 -16.24 -3.67 0.56
N LYS A 163 -16.77 -2.97 -0.45
CA LYS A 163 -16.18 -1.75 -1.03
C LYS A 163 -17.26 -0.67 -1.11
N LYS A 164 -16.92 0.56 -0.72
CA LYS A 164 -17.75 1.75 -0.94
C LYS A 164 -16.91 2.84 -1.58
N ALA A 165 -17.53 3.68 -2.40
CA ALA A 165 -16.92 4.89 -2.92
C ALA A 165 -17.84 6.08 -2.64
N PHE A 166 -17.26 7.25 -2.41
CA PHE A 166 -17.98 8.51 -2.29
C PHE A 166 -17.08 9.69 -2.70
N PRO A 167 -17.66 10.80 -3.19
CA PRO A 167 -16.90 12.02 -3.45
C PRO A 167 -16.28 12.53 -2.14
N LEU A 168 -15.07 13.07 -2.22
CA LEU A 168 -14.43 13.72 -1.07
C LEU A 168 -15.28 14.91 -0.62
N PRO A 169 -15.59 15.08 0.69
CA PRO A 169 -16.28 16.27 1.17
C PRO A 169 -15.38 17.49 0.98
N ARG A 170 -15.62 18.25 -0.08
CA ARG A 170 -14.94 19.52 -0.27
C ARG A 170 -15.53 20.53 0.71
N LEU A 171 -14.73 20.93 1.70
CA LEU A 171 -14.91 22.23 2.33
C LEU A 171 -14.79 23.27 1.23
N HIS A 172 -15.95 23.77 0.76
CA HIS A 172 -15.98 25.04 0.07
C HIS A 172 -15.53 26.09 1.08
N LEU A 173 -14.24 26.47 1.04
CA LEU A 173 -13.89 27.83 1.43
C LEU A 173 -14.66 28.74 0.47
N THR A 174 -15.80 29.23 0.95
CA THR A 174 -16.55 30.31 0.29
C THR A 174 -15.80 31.60 0.56
N GLU A 175 -14.61 31.72 -0.01
CA GLU A 175 -13.84 32.96 -0.06
C GLU A 175 -14.41 33.80 -1.22
N ALA A 176 -15.62 34.29 -0.99
CA ALA A 176 -16.40 35.13 -1.89
C ALA A 176 -17.26 36.12 -1.08
N ASP A 177 -16.65 36.73 -0.06
CA ASP A 177 -17.07 38.03 0.45
C ASP A 177 -15.98 39.07 0.10
N ALA A 178 -16.40 40.33 -0.11
CA ALA A 178 -15.65 41.44 -0.71
C ALA A 178 -15.17 41.19 -2.18
N GLN A 179 -15.44 42.02 -3.19
CA GLN A 179 -15.82 43.44 -3.21
C GLN A 179 -16.09 43.91 -4.66
N GLY A 180 -17.04 44.84 -4.87
CA GLY A 180 -17.26 45.51 -6.18
C GLY A 180 -18.68 45.31 -6.74
N LYS A 181 -19.71 46.07 -6.33
CA LYS A 181 -19.98 47.51 -6.60
C LYS A 181 -20.21 47.79 -8.09
N ARG A 182 -21.29 48.52 -8.42
CA ARG A 182 -21.67 48.97 -9.79
C ARG A 182 -22.03 47.78 -10.72
N ILE A 183 -22.55 47.93 -11.93
CA ILE A 183 -23.21 49.10 -12.56
C ILE A 183 -24.73 48.92 -12.35
N LEU A 184 -25.54 49.96 -12.13
CA LEU A 184 -25.31 51.40 -12.32
C LEU A 184 -24.21 52.05 -11.44
#